data_AF-W2HCU5-F1
#
_entry.id   AF-W2HCU5-F1
#
_cell.length_a   1.000
_cell.length_b   1.000
_cell.length_c   1.000
_cell.angle_alpha   90.00
_cell.angle_beta   90.00
_cell.angle_gamma   90.00
#
_symmetry.space_group_name_H-M   'P 1'
#
loop_
_entity.id
_entity.type
_entity.pdbx_description
1 polymer ?
#
loop_
_entity_poly.entity_id
_entity_poly.type
_entity_poly.pdbx_seq_one_letter_code
_entity_poly.pdbx_strand_id
1 'polypeptide(L)'
;HIVKGKGTLNYCVRWDSTQKLSKTVASQFKAMLERQYAAWNRWLIGYGCWPYDEIKVNMVGFAVKDASLLDWKDDSLGTIYAGDLDAEGVPQCPQTCYNFFDNGPKTWSDTSACKGEPFDLSLWPKQGLEGGFGYDWGQEVNLENMLQTLDQEILHIVCHEIGHGFGLPDFYSDAEKPSKDMGPAIMMAGSSMTVTDIDGWMLRRGYESVRDRYSFK
;
A
#
# COMPACT_ATOMS: atom_id res chain seq x y z
N HIS A 1 0.79 -2.60 10.50
CA HIS A 1 -0.17 -1.47 10.45
C HIS A 1 -1.61 -1.87 10.74
N ILE A 2 -2.26 -2.72 9.93
CA ILE A 2 -3.70 -3.07 10.06
C ILE A 2 -4.15 -3.38 11.50
N VAL A 3 -3.43 -4.24 12.22
CA VAL A 3 -3.78 -4.62 13.60
C VAL A 3 -3.67 -3.43 14.57
N LYS A 4 -2.60 -2.63 14.45
CA LYS A 4 -2.36 -1.43 15.25
C LYS A 4 -3.43 -0.37 15.00
N GLY A 5 -3.79 -0.17 13.73
CA GLY A 5 -4.85 0.73 13.26
C GLY A 5 -6.26 0.15 13.38
N LYS A 6 -6.42 -1.02 14.00
CA LYS A 6 -7.72 -1.70 14.22
C LYS A 6 -8.56 -1.83 12.94
N GLY A 7 -7.94 -2.30 11.85
CA GLY A 7 -8.61 -2.45 10.56
C GLY A 7 -8.64 -1.18 9.72
N THR A 8 -7.87 -0.15 10.10
CA THR A 8 -7.72 1.09 9.34
C THR A 8 -6.25 1.33 9.00
N LEU A 9 -6.00 1.89 7.82
CA LEU A 9 -4.70 2.29 7.31
C LEU A 9 -4.74 3.75 6.88
N ASN A 10 -3.80 4.55 7.39
CA ASN A 10 -3.60 5.91 6.90
C ASN A 10 -2.56 5.92 5.78
N TYR A 11 -2.92 6.46 4.62
CA TYR A 11 -2.08 6.54 3.43
C TYR A 11 -1.64 7.97 3.15
N CYS A 12 -0.37 8.14 2.82
CA CYS A 12 0.16 9.38 2.27
C CYS A 12 0.66 9.16 0.84
N VAL A 13 0.21 9.99 -0.10
CA VAL A 13 0.61 9.87 -1.51
C VAL A 13 1.92 10.62 -1.74
N ARG A 14 2.88 9.99 -2.39
CA ARG A 14 4.10 10.63 -2.90
C ARG A 14 4.01 10.70 -4.42
N TRP A 15 3.54 11.82 -4.94
CA TRP A 15 3.28 12.00 -6.37
C TRP A 15 4.57 12.29 -7.13
N ASP A 16 5.28 11.24 -7.56
CA ASP A 16 6.52 11.37 -8.33
C ASP A 16 6.25 11.55 -9.82
N SER A 17 5.70 12.72 -10.16
CA SER A 17 5.36 13.08 -11.53
C SER A 17 5.40 14.58 -11.75
N THR A 18 5.59 14.99 -13.00
CA THR A 18 5.41 16.37 -13.46
C THR A 18 4.01 16.62 -14.05
N GLN A 19 3.18 15.57 -14.15
CA GLN A 19 1.81 15.67 -14.64
C GLN A 19 0.90 16.32 -13.59
N LYS A 20 -0.10 17.07 -14.06
CA LYS A 20 -1.15 17.62 -13.20
C LYS A 20 -2.03 16.49 -12.67
N LEU A 21 -2.30 16.51 -11.38
CA LEU A 21 -3.26 15.63 -10.73
C LEU A 21 -4.53 16.42 -10.41
N SER A 22 -5.67 15.93 -10.90
CA SER A 22 -6.96 16.53 -10.55
C SER A 22 -7.51 15.97 -9.24
N LYS A 23 -8.24 16.80 -8.49
CA LYS A 23 -8.94 16.42 -7.26
C LYS A 23 -9.91 15.27 -7.50
N THR A 24 -10.56 15.26 -8.67
CA THR A 24 -11.50 14.20 -9.07
C THR A 24 -10.77 12.87 -9.16
N VAL A 25 -9.62 12.81 -9.85
CA VAL A 25 -8.81 11.59 -9.97
C VAL A 25 -8.23 11.19 -8.61
N ALA A 26 -7.63 12.13 -7.88
CA ALA A 26 -7.04 11.88 -6.56
C ALA A 26 -8.05 11.34 -5.54
N SER A 27 -9.31 11.78 -5.60
CA SER A 27 -10.36 11.31 -4.69
C SER A 27 -10.72 9.82 -4.89
N GLN A 28 -10.41 9.24 -6.05
CA GLN A 28 -10.63 7.82 -6.31
C GLN A 28 -9.59 6.90 -5.65
N PHE A 29 -8.43 7.42 -5.23
CA PHE A 29 -7.33 6.60 -4.72
C PHE A 29 -7.72 5.82 -3.46
N LYS A 30 -8.51 6.43 -2.57
CA LYS A 30 -9.05 5.76 -1.38
C LYS A 30 -9.83 4.50 -1.76
N ALA A 31 -10.84 4.66 -2.61
CA ALA A 31 -11.69 3.55 -3.02
C ALA A 31 -10.90 2.49 -3.79
N MET A 32 -9.94 2.90 -4.62
CA MET A 32 -9.05 1.99 -5.32
C MET A 32 -8.25 1.11 -4.34
N LEU A 33 -7.59 1.72 -3.35
CA LEU A 33 -6.81 0.99 -2.35
C LEU A 33 -7.68 0.06 -1.52
N GLU A 34 -8.89 0.49 -1.13
CA GLU A 34 -9.84 -0.35 -0.39
C GLU A 34 -10.27 -1.58 -1.19
N ARG A 35 -10.49 -1.47 -2.51
CA ARG A 35 -10.73 -2.65 -3.37
C ARG A 35 -9.54 -3.60 -3.39
N GLN A 36 -8.32 -3.07 -3.48
CA GLN A 36 -7.12 -3.92 -3.50
C GLN A 36 -6.93 -4.64 -2.16
N TYR A 37 -7.15 -3.95 -1.04
CA TYR A 37 -7.14 -4.57 0.28
C TYR A 37 -8.26 -5.58 0.47
N ALA A 38 -9.46 -5.35 -0.06
CA ALA A 38 -10.55 -6.32 0.00
C ALA A 38 -10.19 -7.63 -0.73
N ALA A 39 -9.51 -7.56 -1.87
CA ALA A 39 -9.05 -8.72 -2.63
C ALA A 39 -8.13 -9.65 -1.82
N TRP A 40 -7.32 -9.07 -0.93
CA TRP A 40 -6.47 -9.79 0.01
C TRP A 40 -7.19 -10.18 1.31
N ASN A 41 -7.89 -9.24 1.94
CA ASN A 41 -8.50 -9.40 3.26
C ASN A 41 -9.53 -10.52 3.31
N ARG A 42 -10.26 -10.76 2.20
CA ARG A 42 -11.26 -11.82 2.12
C ARG A 42 -10.72 -13.21 2.51
N TRP A 43 -9.43 -13.45 2.31
CA TRP A 43 -8.79 -14.72 2.65
C TRP A 43 -8.61 -14.89 4.15
N LEU A 44 -8.58 -13.80 4.92
CA LEU A 44 -8.43 -13.83 6.38
C LEU A 44 -9.78 -13.79 7.12
N ILE A 45 -10.86 -13.33 6.47
CA ILE A 45 -12.19 -13.31 7.09
C ILE A 45 -12.61 -14.73 7.52
N GLY A 46 -12.97 -14.86 8.81
CA GLY A 46 -13.31 -16.16 9.41
C GLY A 46 -12.13 -17.10 9.61
N TYR A 47 -10.89 -16.67 9.34
CA TYR A 47 -9.68 -17.47 9.48
C TYR A 47 -8.86 -17.04 10.68
N GLY A 48 -8.51 -18.00 11.54
CA GLY A 48 -7.47 -17.82 12.55
C GLY A 48 -7.68 -16.66 13.52
N CYS A 49 -8.93 -16.35 13.90
CA CYS A 49 -9.30 -15.24 14.79
C CYS A 49 -9.00 -13.83 14.23
N TRP A 50 -8.86 -13.68 12.91
CA TRP A 50 -8.76 -12.37 12.28
C TRP A 50 -10.04 -11.56 12.52
N PRO A 51 -9.96 -10.36 13.13
CA PRO A 51 -11.14 -9.64 13.61
C PRO A 51 -11.67 -8.58 12.63
N TYR A 52 -11.10 -8.47 11.43
CA TYR A 52 -11.41 -7.38 10.50
C TYR A 52 -12.09 -7.90 9.22
N ASP A 53 -13.39 -7.65 9.11
CA ASP A 53 -14.15 -7.96 7.89
C ASP A 53 -13.85 -6.98 6.76
N GLU A 54 -13.36 -5.79 7.10
CA GLU A 54 -13.01 -4.72 6.18
C GLU A 54 -11.68 -4.06 6.60
N ILE A 55 -10.90 -3.63 5.62
CA ILE A 55 -9.74 -2.74 5.83
C ILE A 55 -10.09 -1.39 5.23
N LYS A 56 -10.18 -0.36 6.08
CA LYS A 56 -10.47 1.01 5.67
C LYS A 56 -9.20 1.78 5.38
N VAL A 57 -9.24 2.65 4.39
CA VAL A 57 -8.12 3.53 4.03
C VAL A 57 -8.49 5.00 4.26
N ASN A 58 -7.62 5.76 4.91
CA ASN A 58 -7.73 7.22 4.96
C ASN A 58 -6.62 7.84 4.13
N MET A 59 -6.93 8.81 3.28
CA MET A 59 -5.91 9.63 2.63
C MET A 59 -5.59 10.78 3.57
N VAL A 60 -4.39 10.80 4.13
CA VAL A 60 -3.98 11.77 5.16
C VAL A 60 -3.00 12.81 4.66
N GLY A 61 -2.42 12.60 3.48
CA GLY A 61 -1.58 13.60 2.84
C GLY A 61 -1.22 13.32 1.40
N PHE A 62 -0.80 14.37 0.72
CA PHE A 62 -0.30 14.36 -0.65
C PHE A 62 0.98 15.17 -0.72
N ALA A 63 2.10 14.49 -0.93
CA ALA A 63 3.38 15.10 -1.23
C ALA A 63 3.57 15.30 -2.73
N VAL A 64 3.96 16.51 -3.13
CA VAL A 64 4.18 16.92 -4.53
C VAL A 64 5.43 17.78 -4.65
N LYS A 65 6.10 17.75 -5.81
CA LYS A 65 7.27 18.61 -6.06
C LYS A 65 6.91 20.09 -6.04
N ASP A 66 5.74 20.43 -6.57
CA ASP A 66 5.22 21.79 -6.64
C ASP A 66 3.70 21.77 -6.45
N ALA A 67 3.17 22.66 -5.60
CA ALA A 67 1.75 22.72 -5.28
C ALA A 67 0.87 22.99 -6.51
N SER A 68 1.41 23.64 -7.54
CA SER A 68 0.69 23.87 -8.80
C SER A 68 0.35 22.58 -9.53
N LEU A 69 1.04 21.46 -9.24
CA LEU A 69 0.72 20.15 -9.83
C LEU A 69 -0.68 19.66 -9.43
N LEU A 70 -1.24 20.18 -8.34
CA LEU A 70 -2.58 19.86 -7.89
C LEU A 70 -3.56 20.94 -8.36
N ASP A 71 -4.74 20.54 -8.83
CA ASP A 71 -5.82 21.49 -9.16
C ASP A 71 -6.66 21.90 -7.92
N TRP A 72 -6.30 21.41 -6.73
CA TRP A 72 -6.90 21.77 -5.45
C TRP A 72 -5.87 22.33 -4.48
N LYS A 73 -6.36 23.06 -3.45
CA LYS A 73 -5.52 23.77 -2.47
C LYS A 73 -5.97 23.59 -1.02
N ASP A 74 -7.06 22.87 -0.81
CA ASP A 74 -7.60 22.56 0.52
C ASP A 74 -7.12 21.18 1.00
N ASP A 75 -7.30 20.89 2.28
CA ASP A 75 -6.89 19.61 2.87
C ASP A 75 -8.00 18.54 2.78
N SER A 76 -8.93 18.66 1.84
CA SER A 76 -10.07 17.72 1.75
C SER A 76 -9.69 16.29 1.35
N LEU A 77 -8.47 16.09 0.84
CA LEU A 77 -7.88 14.78 0.55
C LEU A 77 -6.68 14.46 1.46
N GLY A 78 -6.53 15.21 2.56
CA GLY A 78 -5.34 15.20 3.42
C GLY A 78 -4.43 16.40 3.16
N THR A 79 -3.46 16.59 4.05
CA THR A 79 -2.55 17.74 4.02
C THR A 79 -1.65 17.71 2.78
N ILE A 80 -1.52 18.86 2.10
CA ILE A 80 -0.62 19.01 0.96
C ILE A 80 0.80 19.34 1.45
N TYR A 81 1.76 18.49 1.12
CA TYR A 81 3.19 18.68 1.40
C TYR A 81 3.92 19.01 0.10
N ALA A 82 4.04 20.30 -0.22
CA ALA A 82 4.68 20.76 -1.45
C ALA A 82 6.15 21.11 -1.23
N GLY A 83 7.04 20.57 -2.07
CA GLY A 83 8.46 20.93 -2.11
C GLY A 83 9.34 20.28 -1.05
N ASP A 84 8.81 19.40 -0.20
CA ASP A 84 9.61 18.50 0.63
C ASP A 84 10.03 17.30 -0.20
N LEU A 85 11.32 17.18 -0.49
CA LEU A 85 11.90 16.17 -1.38
C LEU A 85 12.93 15.34 -0.61
N ASP A 86 13.00 14.05 -0.92
CA ASP A 86 14.08 13.18 -0.45
C ASP A 86 15.41 13.44 -1.19
N ALA A 87 16.43 12.64 -0.87
CA ALA A 87 17.77 12.81 -1.44
C ALA A 87 17.81 12.60 -2.97
N GLU A 88 16.83 11.86 -3.50
CA GLU A 88 16.64 11.55 -4.91
C GLU A 88 15.75 12.58 -5.63
N GLY A 89 15.23 13.58 -4.92
CA GLY A 89 14.37 14.62 -5.48
C GLY A 89 12.92 14.17 -5.68
N VAL A 90 12.49 13.10 -4.99
CA VAL A 90 11.13 12.58 -5.00
C VAL A 90 10.35 13.24 -3.85
N PRO A 91 9.11 13.72 -4.07
CA PRO A 91 8.36 14.36 -3.02
C PRO A 91 8.03 13.37 -1.91
N GLN A 92 8.18 13.79 -0.66
CA GLN A 92 7.99 12.95 0.51
C GLN A 92 6.98 13.53 1.50
N CYS A 93 6.24 12.64 2.14
CA CYS A 93 5.45 13.00 3.31
C CYS A 93 6.39 13.13 4.51
N PRO A 94 6.11 14.03 5.49
CA PRO A 94 7.05 14.31 6.56
C PRO A 94 7.40 13.05 7.36
N GLN A 95 8.70 12.80 7.55
CA GLN A 95 9.14 11.62 8.28
C GLN A 95 8.67 11.61 9.74
N THR A 96 8.44 12.78 10.33
CA THR A 96 7.85 12.91 11.68
C THR A 96 6.40 12.42 11.76
N CYS A 97 5.73 12.25 10.62
CA CYS A 97 4.38 11.70 10.51
C CYS A 97 4.38 10.21 10.16
N TYR A 98 5.52 9.62 9.84
CA TYR A 98 5.57 8.21 9.47
C TYR A 98 5.47 7.30 10.69
N ASN A 99 4.35 6.60 10.80
CA ASN A 99 4.13 5.57 11.80
C ASN A 99 4.74 4.26 11.31
N PHE A 100 5.71 3.69 12.01
CA PHE A 100 6.32 2.38 11.68
C PHE A 100 6.69 1.62 12.96
N PHE A 101 6.82 0.30 12.87
CA PHE A 101 7.31 -0.52 13.96
C PHE A 101 8.81 -0.75 13.80
N ASP A 102 9.61 -0.20 14.70
CA ASP A 102 11.04 -0.39 14.70
C ASP A 102 11.40 -1.73 15.36
N ASN A 103 11.98 -2.64 14.57
CA ASN A 103 12.38 -3.98 15.02
C ASN A 103 13.56 -3.97 16.00
N GLY A 104 14.38 -2.91 16.00
CA GLY A 104 15.52 -2.77 16.92
C GLY A 104 15.08 -2.61 18.38
N PRO A 105 14.41 -1.49 18.73
CA PRO A 105 13.87 -1.26 20.07
C PRO A 105 12.54 -2.00 20.32
N LYS A 106 11.92 -2.60 19.28
CA LYS A 106 10.60 -3.26 19.34
C LYS A 106 9.48 -2.31 19.77
N THR A 107 9.51 -1.08 19.26
CA THR A 107 8.53 -0.03 19.58
C THR A 107 7.98 0.61 18.32
N TRP A 108 6.80 1.21 18.43
CA TRP A 108 6.27 2.07 17.38
C TRP A 108 7.01 3.42 17.38
N SER A 109 7.13 4.04 16.22
CA SER A 109 7.70 5.38 16.09
C SER A 109 6.88 6.43 16.85
N ASP A 110 7.57 7.45 17.34
CA ASP A 110 6.93 8.61 17.97
C ASP A 110 6.58 9.64 16.91
N THR A 111 5.28 9.82 16.68
CA THR A 111 4.73 10.78 15.72
C THR A 111 4.19 12.05 16.37
N SER A 112 4.53 12.31 17.65
CA SER A 112 4.09 13.51 18.38
C SER A 112 4.55 14.83 17.76
N ALA A 113 5.61 14.80 16.95
CA ALA A 113 6.09 15.96 16.19
C ALA A 113 5.41 16.12 14.82
N CYS A 114 4.49 15.23 14.45
CA CYS A 114 3.70 15.37 13.23
C CYS A 114 2.75 16.56 13.33
N LYS A 115 2.80 17.45 12.33
CA LYS A 115 1.88 18.60 12.26
C LYS A 115 0.55 18.26 11.57
N GLY A 116 0.53 17.20 10.76
CA GLY A 116 -0.66 16.66 10.13
C GLY A 116 -1.14 15.39 10.83
N GLU A 117 -1.81 14.53 10.07
CA GLU A 117 -2.20 13.20 10.55
C GLU A 117 -1.08 12.18 10.25
N PRO A 118 -0.66 11.35 11.22
CA PRO A 118 0.29 10.29 10.99
C PRO A 118 -0.18 9.30 9.92
N PHE A 119 0.74 8.81 9.09
CA PHE A 119 0.47 7.83 8.05
C PHE A 119 1.18 6.50 8.33
N ASP A 120 0.54 5.41 7.90
CA ASP A 120 1.03 4.04 8.04
C ASP A 120 1.78 3.56 6.80
N LEU A 121 1.30 3.94 5.62
CA LEU A 121 1.82 3.48 4.34
C LEU A 121 1.84 4.62 3.33
N SER A 122 2.70 4.50 2.32
CA SER A 122 2.77 5.45 1.23
C SER A 122 2.42 4.82 -0.11
N LEU A 123 1.65 5.55 -0.93
CA LEU A 123 1.46 5.21 -2.34
C LEU A 123 2.32 6.16 -3.18
N TRP A 124 3.24 5.62 -3.97
CA TRP A 124 4.15 6.38 -4.82
C TRP A 124 3.85 6.10 -6.29
N PRO A 125 2.91 6.83 -6.91
CA PRO A 125 2.73 6.78 -8.35
C PRO A 125 3.94 7.44 -9.01
N LYS A 126 4.74 6.66 -9.72
CA LYS A 126 5.98 7.12 -10.37
C LYS A 126 5.84 7.14 -11.87
N GLN A 127 6.07 8.32 -12.43
CA GLN A 127 6.02 8.54 -13.87
C GLN A 127 7.12 7.74 -14.59
N GLY A 128 6.74 6.91 -15.54
CA GLY A 128 7.66 6.14 -16.38
C GLY A 128 8.36 4.96 -15.69
N LEU A 129 7.94 4.59 -14.48
CA LEU A 129 8.40 3.35 -13.85
C LEU A 129 7.86 2.14 -14.62
N GLU A 130 8.67 1.12 -14.90
CA GLU A 130 8.15 -0.15 -15.42
C GLU A 130 7.81 -1.09 -14.25
N GLY A 131 6.56 -1.55 -14.17
CA GLY A 131 6.10 -2.42 -13.08
C GLY A 131 5.83 -1.67 -11.77
N GLY A 132 6.29 -2.25 -10.65
CA GLY A 132 6.15 -1.70 -9.32
C GLY A 132 7.14 -2.33 -8.33
N PHE A 133 7.17 -1.76 -7.13
CA PHE A 133 7.90 -2.27 -5.99
C PHE A 133 7.06 -2.10 -4.71
N GLY A 134 6.82 -3.21 -4.02
CA GLY A 134 6.08 -3.26 -2.77
C GLY A 134 6.98 -3.53 -1.59
N TYR A 135 6.73 -2.82 -0.49
CA TYR A 135 7.52 -2.91 0.73
C TYR A 135 6.63 -2.85 1.97
N ASP A 136 7.24 -2.97 3.15
CA ASP A 136 6.58 -2.80 4.44
C ASP A 136 6.03 -1.37 4.64
N TRP A 137 6.62 -0.38 3.97
CA TRP A 137 6.24 1.03 4.03
C TRP A 137 5.22 1.47 2.97
N GLY A 138 4.89 0.63 1.98
CA GLY A 138 3.96 1.01 0.91
C GLY A 138 4.25 0.42 -0.46
N GLN A 139 3.83 1.14 -1.50
CA GLN A 139 3.93 0.72 -2.89
C GLN A 139 4.50 1.86 -3.74
N GLU A 140 5.50 1.56 -4.57
CA GLU A 140 5.94 2.39 -5.69
C GLU A 140 5.46 1.73 -6.98
N VAL A 141 4.67 2.45 -7.79
CA VAL A 141 3.94 1.83 -8.92
C VAL A 141 4.02 2.69 -10.17
N ASN A 142 4.00 2.03 -11.33
CA ASN A 142 3.83 2.70 -12.62
C ASN A 142 2.59 3.60 -12.59
N LEU A 143 2.83 4.91 -12.68
CA LEU A 143 1.78 5.93 -12.64
C LEU A 143 0.78 5.75 -13.78
N GLU A 144 1.28 5.60 -15.00
CA GLU A 144 0.45 5.55 -16.21
C GLU A 144 -0.53 4.37 -16.16
N ASN A 145 -0.05 3.19 -15.75
CA ASN A 145 -0.85 1.99 -15.58
C ASN A 145 -1.87 2.17 -14.44
N MET A 146 -1.45 2.73 -13.30
CA MET A 146 -2.35 2.97 -12.17
C MET A 146 -3.52 3.87 -12.58
N LEU A 147 -3.24 4.98 -13.28
CA LEU A 147 -4.29 5.89 -13.76
C LEU A 147 -5.19 5.26 -14.83
N GLN A 148 -4.61 4.50 -15.78
CA GLN A 148 -5.37 3.82 -16.83
C GLN A 148 -6.29 2.72 -16.31
N THR A 149 -5.95 2.12 -15.16
CA THR A 149 -6.69 0.99 -14.56
C THR A 149 -7.44 1.38 -13.29
N LEU A 150 -7.55 2.67 -12.99
CA LEU A 150 -8.05 3.19 -11.71
C LEU A 150 -9.47 2.74 -11.34
N ASP A 151 -10.31 2.48 -12.34
CA ASP A 151 -11.70 2.01 -12.19
C ASP A 151 -11.83 0.48 -12.20
N GLN A 152 -10.74 -0.26 -12.40
CA GLN A 152 -10.77 -1.72 -12.36
C GLN A 152 -10.96 -2.24 -10.93
N GLU A 153 -11.57 -3.41 -10.81
CA GLU A 153 -11.72 -4.09 -9.52
C GLU A 153 -10.35 -4.39 -8.92
N ILE A 154 -9.47 -5.01 -9.73
CA ILE A 154 -8.08 -5.30 -9.38
C ILE A 154 -7.14 -4.50 -10.29
N LEU A 155 -6.38 -3.59 -9.70
CA LEU A 155 -5.25 -2.95 -10.36
C LEU A 155 -4.05 -3.87 -10.18
N HIS A 156 -3.77 -4.70 -11.19
CA HIS A 156 -2.81 -5.81 -11.09
C HIS A 156 -1.48 -5.43 -10.40
N ILE A 157 -0.82 -4.35 -10.83
CA ILE A 157 0.45 -3.90 -10.23
C ILE A 157 0.24 -3.48 -8.78
N VAL A 158 -0.70 -2.57 -8.50
CA VAL A 158 -0.96 -2.11 -7.12
C VAL A 158 -1.33 -3.26 -6.19
N CYS A 159 -2.17 -4.18 -6.66
CA CYS A 159 -2.62 -5.34 -5.89
C CYS A 159 -1.46 -6.31 -5.61
N HIS A 160 -0.59 -6.53 -6.60
CA HIS A 160 0.65 -7.29 -6.44
C HIS A 160 1.56 -6.65 -5.38
N GLU A 161 1.84 -5.34 -5.50
CA GLU A 161 2.73 -4.64 -4.56
C GLU A 161 2.17 -4.62 -3.12
N ILE A 162 0.85 -4.61 -2.95
CA ILE A 162 0.21 -4.79 -1.64
C ILE A 162 0.49 -6.18 -1.05
N GLY A 163 0.64 -7.21 -1.89
CA GLY A 163 1.03 -8.56 -1.46
C GLY A 163 2.39 -8.59 -0.76
N HIS A 164 3.37 -7.80 -1.22
CA HIS A 164 4.63 -7.62 -0.51
C HIS A 164 4.45 -6.93 0.85
N GLY A 165 3.48 -6.02 0.98
CA GLY A 165 3.09 -5.45 2.28
C GLY A 165 2.54 -6.47 3.28
N PHE A 166 2.03 -7.61 2.79
CA PHE A 166 1.69 -8.78 3.61
C PHE A 166 2.86 -9.73 3.85
N GLY A 167 4.05 -9.41 3.32
CA GLY A 167 5.28 -10.19 3.47
C GLY A 167 5.44 -11.33 2.46
N LEU A 168 4.69 -11.32 1.35
CA LEU A 168 4.82 -12.33 0.30
C LEU A 168 5.96 -11.96 -0.65
N PRO A 169 6.84 -12.90 -1.04
CA PRO A 169 7.88 -12.65 -2.03
C PRO A 169 7.34 -12.77 -3.46
N ASP A 170 8.13 -12.28 -4.41
CA ASP A 170 7.98 -12.63 -5.82
C ASP A 170 8.36 -14.09 -6.11
N PHE A 171 7.82 -14.61 -7.21
CA PHE A 171 8.20 -15.91 -7.77
C PHE A 171 8.60 -15.78 -9.24
N TYR A 172 9.87 -15.49 -9.51
CA TYR A 172 10.40 -15.34 -10.88
C TYR A 172 10.91 -16.65 -11.48
N SER A 173 11.23 -17.64 -10.66
CA SER A 173 11.83 -18.91 -11.06
C SER A 173 11.25 -20.10 -10.28
N ASP A 174 11.43 -21.31 -10.82
CA ASP A 174 10.97 -22.55 -10.17
C ASP A 174 11.66 -22.81 -8.81
N ALA A 175 12.84 -22.22 -8.56
CA ALA A 175 13.57 -22.38 -7.31
C ALA A 175 12.97 -21.53 -6.16
N GLU A 176 12.28 -20.44 -6.49
CA GLU A 176 11.64 -19.54 -5.52
C GLU A 176 10.23 -20.02 -5.15
N LYS A 177 9.59 -20.76 -6.04
CA LYS A 177 8.22 -21.27 -5.82
C LYS A 177 8.20 -22.29 -4.66
N PRO A 178 7.15 -22.29 -3.83
CA PRO A 178 6.96 -23.32 -2.79
C PRO A 178 6.88 -24.75 -3.35
N SER A 179 6.47 -24.89 -4.61
CA SER A 179 6.46 -26.15 -5.37
C SER A 179 6.59 -25.84 -6.86
N LYS A 180 7.19 -26.76 -7.63
CA LYS A 180 7.27 -26.64 -9.10
C LYS A 180 5.89 -26.55 -9.76
N ASP A 181 4.90 -27.22 -9.16
CA ASP A 181 3.53 -27.29 -9.67
C ASP A 181 2.62 -26.20 -9.05
N MET A 182 3.20 -25.15 -8.47
CA MET A 182 2.45 -24.00 -7.97
C MET A 182 1.58 -23.43 -9.09
N GLY A 183 0.27 -23.34 -8.84
CA GLY A 183 -0.67 -22.75 -9.78
C GLY A 183 -0.45 -21.24 -9.98
N PRO A 184 -1.16 -20.62 -10.94
CA PRO A 184 -1.11 -19.18 -11.15
C PRO A 184 -1.41 -18.40 -9.86
N ALA A 185 -0.70 -17.30 -9.67
CA ALA A 185 -0.75 -16.47 -8.47
C ALA A 185 -0.43 -15.02 -8.84
N ILE A 186 -1.06 -14.04 -8.21
CA ILE A 186 -0.74 -12.63 -8.49
C ILE A 186 0.72 -12.32 -8.13
N MET A 187 1.27 -12.97 -7.10
CA MET A 187 2.68 -12.85 -6.69
C MET A 187 3.67 -13.52 -7.67
N MET A 188 3.17 -14.24 -8.68
CA MET A 188 3.97 -14.71 -9.82
C MET A 188 3.65 -13.80 -10.99
N ALA A 189 4.48 -12.78 -11.18
CA ALA A 189 4.23 -11.67 -12.10
C ALA A 189 3.76 -12.15 -13.49
N GLY A 190 2.58 -11.68 -13.91
CA GLY A 190 1.99 -12.01 -15.20
C GLY A 190 1.31 -13.39 -15.30
N SER A 191 1.36 -14.22 -14.26
CA SER A 191 0.67 -15.52 -14.26
C SER A 191 -0.84 -15.40 -13.95
N SER A 192 -1.24 -14.38 -13.19
CA SER A 192 -2.63 -14.08 -12.85
C SER A 192 -2.85 -12.58 -12.72
N MET A 193 -4.00 -12.10 -13.19
CA MET A 193 -4.41 -10.68 -13.05
C MET A 193 -5.20 -10.41 -11.77
N THR A 194 -5.41 -11.42 -10.92
CA THR A 194 -6.21 -11.34 -9.68
C THR A 194 -5.59 -12.18 -8.56
N VAL A 195 -5.89 -11.84 -7.32
CA VAL A 195 -5.53 -12.66 -6.14
C VAL A 195 -6.24 -14.02 -6.21
N THR A 196 -5.46 -15.10 -6.24
CA THR A 196 -5.91 -16.48 -6.39
C THR A 196 -5.96 -17.22 -5.05
N ASP A 197 -6.43 -18.48 -5.07
CA ASP A 197 -6.39 -19.39 -3.94
C ASP A 197 -4.96 -19.65 -3.45
N ILE A 198 -3.98 -19.67 -4.36
CA ILE A 198 -2.56 -19.87 -4.01
C ILE A 198 -2.05 -18.66 -3.22
N ASP A 199 -2.38 -17.44 -3.66
CA ASP A 199 -2.05 -16.22 -2.93
C ASP A 199 -2.70 -16.19 -1.55
N GLY A 200 -3.99 -16.55 -1.47
CA GLY A 200 -4.73 -16.65 -0.21
C GLY A 200 -4.15 -17.67 0.75
N TRP A 201 -3.70 -18.83 0.25
CA TRP A 201 -3.03 -19.84 1.05
C TRP A 201 -1.69 -19.32 1.60
N MET A 202 -0.87 -18.67 0.77
CA MET A 202 0.39 -18.07 1.22
C MET A 202 0.17 -16.97 2.26
N LEU A 203 -0.84 -16.10 2.06
CA LEU A 203 -1.22 -15.07 3.02
C LEU A 203 -1.60 -15.68 4.38
N ARG A 204 -2.43 -16.73 4.39
CA ARG A 204 -2.80 -17.44 5.62
C ARG A 204 -1.59 -18.04 6.31
N ARG A 205 -0.67 -18.66 5.55
CA ARG A 205 0.56 -19.25 6.08
C ARG A 205 1.47 -18.19 6.72
N GLY A 206 1.61 -17.04 6.07
CA GLY A 206 2.31 -15.88 6.62
C GLY A 206 1.65 -15.39 7.92
N TYR A 207 0.33 -15.20 7.89
CA TYR A 207 -0.44 -14.76 9.06
C TYR A 207 -0.28 -15.70 10.26
N GLU A 208 -0.40 -17.01 10.08
CA GLU A 208 -0.18 -18.00 11.16
C GLU A 208 1.17 -17.83 11.86
N SER A 209 2.23 -17.53 11.10
CA SER A 209 3.58 -17.39 11.65
C SER A 209 3.76 -16.16 12.53
N VAL A 210 2.88 -15.16 12.40
CA VAL A 210 2.95 -13.89 13.14
C VAL A 210 1.76 -13.66 14.05
N ARG A 211 0.70 -14.46 13.95
CA ARG A 211 -0.56 -14.23 14.66
C ARG A 211 -0.37 -14.18 16.17
N ASP A 212 0.51 -15.02 16.73
CA ASP A 212 0.74 -15.09 18.18
C ASP A 212 1.34 -13.79 18.76
N ARG A 213 1.79 -12.87 17.90
CA ARG A 213 2.16 -11.50 18.28
C ARG A 213 0.95 -10.64 18.67
N TYR A 214 -0.26 -11.09 18.34
CA TYR A 214 -1.50 -10.37 18.53
C TYR A 214 -2.43 -11.13 19.47
N SER A 215 -3.01 -10.43 20.43
CA SER A 215 -4.00 -10.99 21.36
C SER A 215 -5.41 -10.82 20.81
N PHE A 216 -5.72 -11.50 19.70
CA PHE A 216 -7.09 -11.61 19.22
C PHE A 216 -7.90 -12.52 20.14
N LYS A 217 -9.12 -12.11 20.49
CA LYS A 217 -10.03 -12.86 21.35
C LYS A 217 -10.99 -13.68 20.51
#